data_AF-A0AAU5F0I7-F1
#
_entry.id   AF-A0AAU5F0I7-F1
#
_cell.length_a   1.000
_cell.length_b   1.000
_cell.length_c   1.000
_cell.angle_alpha   90.00
_cell.angle_beta   90.00
_cell.angle_gamma   90.00
#
_symmetry.space_group_name_H-M   'P 1'
#
loop_
_entity.id
_entity.type
_entity.pdbx_description
1 polymer ?
#
loop_
_entity_poly.entity_id
_entity_poly.type
_entity_poly.pdbx_seq_one_letter_code
_entity_poly.pdbx_strand_id
1 'polypeptide(L)'
;MSDLMPEPEAEAGAPDEPVGPAPLDVPRDPTGDPRVDALVERLADVDHLDTDGHVEVYEDVHGGLRETLSALDARPGPPAPSPASHTYDNRS
;
A
#
# COMPACT_ATOMS: atom_id res chain seq x y z
N MET A 1 22.02 61.72 24.78
CA MET A 1 22.01 61.18 23.42
C MET A 1 22.16 59.68 23.55
N SER A 2 21.06 58.96 23.36
CA SER A 2 21.04 57.50 23.32
C SER A 2 21.62 57.08 21.99
N ASP A 3 22.80 56.46 22.02
CA ASP A 3 23.48 55.97 20.81
C ASP A 3 23.19 54.47 20.65
N LEU A 4 22.42 54.19 19.58
CA LEU A 4 22.22 52.96 18.82
C LEU A 4 22.74 51.62 19.41
N MET A 5 21.80 50.71 19.70
CA MET A 5 22.11 49.28 19.62
C MET A 5 22.19 48.87 18.14
N PRO A 6 23.20 48.09 17.72
CA PRO A 6 23.14 47.45 16.41
C PRO A 6 22.05 46.37 16.45
N GLU A 7 20.99 46.56 15.67
CA GLU A 7 20.04 45.49 15.41
C GLU A 7 20.77 44.40 14.61
N PRO A 8 20.70 43.12 15.01
CA PRO A 8 21.14 42.06 14.13
C PRO A 8 20.23 42.08 12.91
N GLU A 9 20.76 42.50 11.76
CA GLU A 9 20.21 42.18 10.46
C GLU A 9 20.07 40.66 10.41
N ALA A 10 18.86 40.19 10.68
CA ALA A 10 18.45 38.85 10.35
C ALA A 10 18.61 38.75 8.83
N GLU A 11 19.72 38.16 8.38
CA GLU A 11 19.80 37.52 7.08
C GLU A 11 18.55 36.65 6.96
N ALA A 12 17.56 37.17 6.22
CA ALA A 12 16.39 36.43 5.82
C ALA A 12 16.91 35.34 4.89
N GLY A 13 17.23 34.19 5.48
CA GLY A 13 17.52 32.96 4.76
C GLY A 13 16.48 32.78 3.67
N ALA A 14 16.94 32.35 2.50
CA ALA A 14 16.09 31.96 1.40
C ALA A 14 14.88 31.16 1.93
N PRO A 15 13.67 31.38 1.40
CA PRO A 15 12.52 30.59 1.83
C PRO A 15 12.89 29.12 1.73
N ASP A 16 12.82 28.39 2.85
CA ASP A 16 12.84 26.93 2.86
C ASP A 16 11.76 26.50 1.87
N GLU A 17 12.18 26.11 0.65
CA GLU A 17 11.29 25.46 -0.29
C GLU A 17 10.74 24.24 0.45
N PRO A 18 9.42 24.03 0.48
CA PRO A 18 8.85 22.91 1.21
C PRO A 18 9.47 21.63 0.67
N VAL A 19 10.36 21.02 1.45
CA VAL A 19 10.89 19.70 1.14
C VAL A 19 9.69 18.76 1.18
N GLY A 20 9.24 18.33 -0.01
CA GLY A 20 8.18 17.35 -0.15
C GLY A 20 8.53 16.09 0.66
N PRO A 21 7.52 15.30 1.09
CA PRO A 21 7.76 14.09 1.86
C PRO A 21 8.79 13.22 1.13
N ALA A 22 9.89 12.87 1.83
CA ALA A 22 10.91 12.00 1.27
C ALA A 22 10.32 10.60 1.01
N PRO A 23 10.64 9.96 -0.13
CA PRO A 23 10.18 8.62 -0.44
C PRO A 23 10.64 7.64 0.65
N LEU A 24 9.76 6.71 1.02
CA LEU A 24 9.97 5.81 2.17
C LEU A 24 11.05 4.73 1.93
N ASP A 25 11.55 4.60 0.68
CA ASP A 25 12.61 3.67 0.25
C ASP A 25 12.44 2.22 0.78
N VAL A 26 11.19 1.77 0.89
CA VAL A 26 10.88 0.43 1.37
C VAL A 26 11.16 -0.56 0.23
N PRO A 27 12.09 -1.51 0.38
CA PRO A 27 12.35 -2.51 -0.64
C PRO A 27 11.10 -3.38 -0.82
N ARG A 28 10.58 -3.42 -2.05
CA ARG A 28 9.40 -4.20 -2.43
C ARG A 28 9.88 -5.47 -3.14
N ASP A 29 9.85 -6.59 -2.43
CA ASP A 29 10.05 -7.91 -3.04
C ASP A 29 8.73 -8.32 -3.74
N PRO A 30 8.77 -8.82 -4.99
CA PRO A 30 7.56 -9.20 -5.71
C PRO A 30 6.82 -10.30 -4.95
N THR A 31 5.52 -10.12 -4.77
CA THR A 31 4.69 -11.05 -4.00
C THR A 31 4.41 -12.35 -4.75
N GLY A 32 4.59 -12.33 -6.07
CA GLY A 32 4.32 -13.45 -6.97
C GLY A 32 2.86 -13.52 -7.46
N ASP A 33 2.00 -12.60 -7.01
CA ASP A 33 0.68 -12.38 -7.59
C ASP A 33 0.72 -11.12 -8.49
N PRO A 34 0.52 -11.25 -9.81
CA PRO A 34 0.67 -10.15 -10.74
C PRO A 34 -0.34 -9.02 -10.52
N ARG A 35 -1.48 -9.29 -9.85
CA ARG A 35 -2.48 -8.26 -9.52
C ARG A 35 -2.04 -7.44 -8.32
N VAL A 36 -1.50 -8.10 -7.30
CA VAL A 36 -0.92 -7.44 -6.13
C VAL A 36 0.30 -6.60 -6.55
N ASP A 37 1.18 -7.17 -7.36
CA ASP A 37 2.39 -6.49 -7.81
C ASP A 37 2.06 -5.24 -8.65
N ALA A 38 1.06 -5.29 -9.53
CA ALA A 38 0.63 -4.13 -10.32
C ALA A 38 0.00 -3.01 -9.46
N LEU A 39 -0.74 -3.35 -8.41
CA LEU A 39 -1.31 -2.35 -7.49
C LEU A 39 -0.23 -1.68 -6.64
N VAL A 40 0.81 -2.43 -6.26
CA VAL A 40 1.97 -1.91 -5.53
C VAL A 40 2.83 -1.00 -6.41
N GLU A 41 2.99 -1.34 -7.69
CA GLU A 41 3.63 -0.46 -8.67
C GLU A 41 2.87 0.87 -8.80
N ARG A 42 1.54 0.82 -8.94
CA ARG A 42 0.70 2.03 -8.99
C ARG A 42 0.71 2.86 -7.71
N LEU A 43 0.96 2.24 -6.55
CA LEU A 43 1.17 2.97 -5.31
C LEU A 43 2.48 3.78 -5.33
N ALA A 44 3.50 3.35 -6.07
CA ALA A 44 4.73 4.12 -6.24
C ALA A 44 4.50 5.42 -7.05
N ASP A 45 3.50 5.45 -7.93
CA ASP A 45 3.13 6.68 -8.66
C ASP A 45 2.58 7.77 -7.73
N VAL A 46 2.02 7.39 -6.57
CA VAL A 46 1.52 8.34 -5.54
C VAL A 46 2.63 9.18 -4.95
N ASP A 47 3.84 8.65 -4.84
CA ASP A 47 5.00 9.40 -4.34
C ASP A 47 5.37 10.59 -5.26
N HIS A 48 4.76 10.69 -6.45
CA HIS A 48 4.97 11.75 -7.44
C HIS A 48 3.72 12.57 -7.77
N LEU A 49 2.58 12.28 -7.13
CA LEU A 49 1.33 13.02 -7.32
C LEU A 49 1.24 14.23 -6.37
N ASP A 50 0.35 15.17 -6.69
CA ASP A 50 -0.08 16.19 -5.73
C ASP A 50 -1.06 15.60 -4.72
N THR A 51 -1.19 16.23 -3.56
CA THR A 51 -2.03 15.75 -2.43
C THR A 51 -3.49 15.45 -2.83
N ASP A 52 -4.07 16.20 -3.78
CA ASP A 52 -5.41 15.94 -4.33
C ASP A 52 -5.50 14.60 -5.08
N GLY A 53 -4.42 14.14 -5.72
CA GLY A 53 -4.34 12.87 -6.43
C GLY A 53 -4.03 11.66 -5.55
N HIS A 54 -3.54 11.87 -4.31
CA HIS A 54 -3.15 10.77 -3.42
C HIS A 54 -4.35 9.94 -2.96
N VAL A 55 -5.47 10.61 -2.66
CA VAL A 55 -6.65 9.96 -2.09
C VAL A 55 -7.28 8.97 -3.07
N GLU A 56 -7.45 9.37 -4.34
CA GLU A 56 -8.05 8.53 -5.37
C GLU A 56 -7.22 7.27 -5.63
N VAL A 57 -5.89 7.38 -5.61
CA VAL A 57 -5.00 6.23 -5.81
C VAL A 57 -4.99 5.32 -4.58
N TYR A 58 -5.01 5.88 -3.37
CA TYR A 58 -5.04 5.09 -2.15
C TYR A 58 -6.31 4.24 -2.06
N GLU A 59 -7.47 4.82 -2.37
CA GLU A 59 -8.76 4.12 -2.36
C GLU A 59 -8.82 3.00 -3.42
N ASP A 60 -8.33 3.27 -4.63
CA ASP A 60 -8.29 2.27 -5.70
C ASP A 60 -7.34 1.11 -5.36
N VAL A 61 -6.15 1.41 -4.82
CA VAL A 61 -5.21 0.38 -4.34
C VAL A 61 -5.82 -0.44 -3.20
N HIS A 62 -6.48 0.21 -2.25
CA HIS A 62 -7.10 -0.48 -1.11
C HIS A 62 -8.25 -1.39 -1.55
N GLY A 63 -9.08 -0.91 -2.49
CA GLY A 63 -10.16 -1.68 -3.11
C GLY A 63 -9.63 -2.89 -3.87
N GLY A 64 -8.66 -2.69 -4.76
CA GLY A 64 -8.07 -3.76 -5.58
C GLY A 64 -7.34 -4.82 -4.75
N LEU A 65 -6.65 -4.43 -3.69
CA LEU A 65 -5.98 -5.38 -2.79
C LEU A 65 -7.02 -6.22 -2.04
N ARG A 66 -8.09 -5.58 -1.53
CA ARG A 66 -9.16 -6.30 -0.84
C ARG A 66 -9.88 -7.27 -1.77
N GLU A 67 -10.16 -6.89 -3.01
CA GLU A 67 -10.78 -7.76 -4.01
C GLU A 67 -9.88 -8.96 -4.31
N THR A 68 -8.59 -8.72 -4.57
CA THR A 68 -7.63 -9.77 -4.89
C THR A 68 -7.48 -10.76 -3.74
N LEU A 69 -7.35 -10.28 -2.50
CA LEU A 69 -7.28 -11.13 -1.32
C LEU A 69 -8.59 -11.91 -1.10
N SER A 70 -9.74 -11.28 -1.32
CA SER A 70 -11.04 -11.95 -1.25
C SER A 70 -11.16 -13.05 -2.31
N ALA A 71 -10.64 -12.83 -3.52
CA ALA A 71 -10.65 -13.82 -4.59
C ALA A 71 -9.72 -15.00 -4.30
N LEU A 72 -8.59 -14.76 -3.63
CA LEU A 72 -7.71 -15.81 -3.16
C LEU A 72 -8.38 -16.65 -2.06
N ASP A 73 -9.05 -16.00 -1.12
CA ASP A 73 -9.77 -16.65 -0.01
C ASP A 73 -11.00 -17.45 -0.49
N ALA A 74 -11.69 -16.94 -1.51
CA ALA A 74 -12.86 -17.60 -2.09
C ALA A 74 -12.54 -18.87 -2.89
N ARG A 75 -11.25 -19.22 -3.09
CA ARG A 75 -10.84 -20.41 -3.82
C ARG A 75 -11.31 -21.65 -3.05
N PRO A 76 -12.33 -22.41 -3.54
CA PRO A 76 -12.83 -23.56 -2.81
C PRO A 76 -11.71 -24.56 -2.60
N GLY A 77 -11.47 -24.95 -1.35
CA GLY A 77 -10.57 -26.06 -1.06
C GLY A 77 -11.00 -27.31 -1.84
N PRO A 78 -10.07 -28.21 -2.18
CA PRO A 78 -10.40 -29.43 -2.92
C PRO A 78 -11.59 -30.14 -2.24
N PRO A 79 -12.56 -30.64 -3.02
CA PRO A 79 -13.77 -31.22 -2.46
C PRO A 79 -13.38 -32.30 -1.45
N ALA A 80 -13.95 -32.21 -0.24
CA ALA A 80 -13.72 -33.21 0.79
C ALA A 80 -14.04 -34.60 0.22
N PRO A 81 -13.21 -35.62 0.47
CA PRO A 81 -13.49 -36.98 0.01
C PRO A 81 -14.88 -37.37 0.53
N SER A 82 -15.78 -37.71 -0.40
CA SER A 82 -17.11 -38.19 -0.03
C SER A 82 -16.95 -39.40 0.88
N PRO A 83 -17.67 -39.48 2.02
CA PRO A 83 -17.61 -40.67 2.85
C PRO A 83 -18.12 -41.83 2.00
N ALA A 84 -17.21 -42.72 1.59
CA ALA A 84 -17.57 -43.93 0.88
C ALA A 84 -18.53 -44.71 1.78
N SER A 85 -19.80 -44.79 1.35
CA SER A 85 -20.85 -45.57 1.98
C SER A 85 -20.36 -46.99 2.22
N HIS A 86 -19.90 -47.29 3.45
CA HIS A 86 -19.62 -48.66 3.90
C HIS A 86 -20.95 -49.38 4.09
N THR A 87 -21.59 -49.74 2.98
CA THR A 87 -22.91 -50.38 2.97
C THR A 87 -22.85 -51.88 2.71
N TYR A 88 -21.70 -52.52 2.56
CA TYR A 88 -21.68 -53.97 2.34
C TYR A 88 -20.60 -54.68 3.15
N ASP A 89 -21.00 -55.84 3.67
CA ASP A 89 -20.15 -56.99 4.01
C ASP A 89 -19.53 -57.11 5.42
N ASN A 90 -20.38 -57.22 6.44
CA ASN A 90 -20.04 -58.07 7.60
C ASN A 90 -21.22 -58.95 8.04
N ARG A 91 -21.86 -59.58 7.05
CA ARG A 91 -22.63 -60.82 7.27
C ARG A 91 -21.63 -61.97 7.41
N SER A 92 -21.25 -62.32 8.64
CA SER A 92 -20.67 -63.62 8.99
C SER A 92 -21.05 -63.98 10.41
#